data_AF-A0A350WVS1-F1
#
_entry.id   AF-A0A350WVS1-F1
#
_cell.length_a   1.000
_cell.length_b   1.000
_cell.length_c   1.000
_cell.angle_alpha   90.00
_cell.angle_beta   90.00
_cell.angle_gamma   90.00
#
_symmetry.space_group_name_H-M   'P 1'
#
loop_
_entity.id
_entity.type
_entity.pdbx_description
1 polymer ?
#
loop_
_entity_poly.entity_id
_entity_poly.type
_entity_poly.pdbx_seq_one_letter_code
_entity_poly.pdbx_strand_id
1 'polypeptide(L)'
;DDIIGQAALLWKIIYRFVHSTRESFPQFQVVRHEDLSLDPIGGYQALYKNLGLDFNERVKNVILNSSSSENPTKLTKNKTHSVKLDSRANLDNWKKILSPGEISRVRKLTEGISESFYSDEEWK
;
A
#
# COMPACT_ATOMS: atom_id res chain seq x y z
N ASP A 1 -18.67 0.95 -19.94
CA ASP A 1 -18.49 0.68 -18.49
C ASP A 1 -17.49 1.64 -17.87
N ASP A 2 -17.80 2.09 -16.67
CA ASP A 2 -17.01 3.07 -15.92
C ASP A 2 -16.09 2.39 -14.91
N ILE A 3 -14.93 1.92 -15.38
CA ILE A 3 -13.98 1.15 -14.58
C ILE A 3 -13.44 1.98 -13.41
N ILE A 4 -13.16 3.27 -13.62
CA ILE A 4 -12.63 4.16 -12.58
C ILE A 4 -13.63 4.33 -11.45
N GLY A 5 -14.91 4.58 -11.77
CA GLY A 5 -15.96 4.70 -10.75
C GLY A 5 -16.17 3.41 -9.97
N GLN A 6 -16.20 2.27 -10.65
CA GLN A 6 -16.35 0.95 -10.02
C GLN A 6 -15.17 0.61 -9.11
N ALA A 7 -13.94 0.86 -9.57
CA ALA A 7 -12.73 0.62 -8.78
C ALA A 7 -12.66 1.54 -7.55
N ALA A 8 -12.98 2.82 -7.69
CA ALA A 8 -13.02 3.76 -6.57
C ALA A 8 -14.08 3.37 -5.53
N LEU A 9 -15.26 2.93 -5.98
CA LEU A 9 -16.32 2.45 -5.07
C LEU A 9 -15.90 1.18 -4.33
N LEU A 10 -15.32 0.20 -5.05
CA LEU A 10 -14.81 -1.03 -4.45
C LEU A 10 -13.75 -0.71 -3.39
N TRP A 11 -12.79 0.17 -3.73
CA TRP A 11 -11.78 0.65 -2.80
C TRP A 11 -12.41 1.24 -1.54
N LYS A 12 -13.42 2.12 -1.69
CA LYS A 12 -14.12 2.73 -0.56
C LYS A 12 -14.80 1.69 0.32
N ILE A 13 -15.47 0.69 -0.25
CA ILE A 13 -16.12 -0.38 0.51
C ILE A 13 -15.10 -1.17 1.35
N ILE A 14 -13.97 -1.55 0.74
CA ILE A 14 -12.90 -2.28 1.42
C ILE A 14 -12.31 -1.44 2.56
N TYR A 15 -11.96 -0.18 2.30
CA TYR A 15 -11.31 0.67 3.30
C TYR A 15 -12.27 1.14 4.40
N ARG A 16 -13.58 1.21 4.15
CA ARG A 16 -14.59 1.35 5.21
C ARG A 16 -14.52 0.19 6.19
N PHE A 17 -14.45 -1.03 5.67
CA PHE A 17 -14.32 -2.22 6.51
C PHE A 17 -13.02 -2.20 7.31
N VAL A 18 -11.88 -1.90 6.67
CA VAL A 18 -10.58 -1.77 7.36
C VAL A 18 -10.64 -0.72 8.47
N HIS A 19 -11.21 0.44 8.20
CA HIS A 19 -11.36 1.52 9.19
C HIS A 19 -12.20 1.06 10.39
N SER A 20 -13.39 0.49 10.16
CA SER A 20 -14.25 -0.02 11.23
C SER A 20 -13.62 -1.17 12.03
N THR A 21 -12.83 -2.02 11.36
CA THR A 21 -12.14 -3.15 12.00
C THR A 21 -11.03 -2.64 12.92
N ARG A 22 -10.29 -1.60 12.50
CA ARG A 22 -9.25 -0.98 13.34
C ARG A 22 -9.83 -0.40 14.63
N GLU A 23 -11.02 0.21 14.57
CA GLU A 23 -11.70 0.74 15.76
C GLU A 23 -12.26 -0.37 16.66
N SER A 24 -12.84 -1.41 16.05
CA SER A 24 -13.50 -2.50 16.77
C SER A 24 -12.52 -3.52 17.37
N PHE A 25 -11.35 -3.66 16.77
CA PHE A 25 -10.32 -4.64 17.15
C PHE A 25 -8.94 -3.96 17.28
N PRO A 26 -8.68 -3.23 18.38
CA PRO A 26 -7.42 -2.51 18.58
C PRO A 26 -6.17 -3.40 18.58
N GLN A 27 -6.33 -4.72 18.77
CA GLN A 27 -5.25 -5.69 18.69
C GLN A 27 -4.72 -5.88 17.26
N PHE A 28 -5.51 -5.57 16.23
CA PHE A 28 -5.07 -5.71 14.84
C PHE A 28 -4.09 -4.59 14.48
N GLN A 29 -2.89 -5.01 14.06
CA GLN A 29 -1.87 -4.11 13.55
C GLN A 29 -2.15 -3.82 12.07
N VAL A 30 -2.83 -2.71 11.80
CA VAL A 30 -3.06 -2.23 10.42
C VAL A 30 -1.86 -1.40 10.00
N VAL A 31 -1.22 -1.78 8.90
CA VAL A 31 -0.07 -1.10 8.30
C VAL A 31 -0.37 -0.78 6.84
N ARG A 32 0.07 0.38 6.37
CA ARG A 32 -0.03 0.78 4.97
C ARG A 32 1.09 0.15 4.16
N HIS A 33 0.76 -0.29 2.94
CA HIS A 33 1.76 -0.86 2.04
C HIS A 33 2.78 0.19 1.60
N GLU A 34 2.34 1.44 1.46
CA GLU A 34 3.17 2.56 1.04
C GLU A 34 4.25 2.86 2.09
N ASP A 35 3.91 2.87 3.38
CA ASP A 35 4.86 3.08 4.47
C ASP A 35 5.96 2.01 4.49
N LEU A 36 5.57 0.74 4.36
CA LEU A 36 6.51 -0.39 4.28
C LEU A 36 7.35 -0.37 3.00
N SER A 37 6.85 0.25 1.93
CA SER A 37 7.60 0.39 0.68
C SER A 37 8.59 1.55 0.73
N LEU A 38 8.28 2.61 1.47
CA LEU A 38 9.16 3.76 1.70
C LEU A 38 10.30 3.40 2.65
N ASP A 39 9.99 2.81 3.81
CA ASP A 39 10.97 2.34 4.80
C ASP A 39 10.70 0.88 5.19
N PRO A 40 11.14 -0.08 4.36
CA PRO A 40 10.91 -1.50 4.64
C PRO A 40 11.61 -1.97 5.92
N ILE A 41 12.82 -1.52 6.20
CA ILE A 41 13.53 -1.99 7.39
C ILE A 41 12.88 -1.43 8.65
N GLY A 42 12.69 -0.11 8.75
CA GLY A 42 12.09 0.50 9.93
C GLY A 42 10.64 0.06 10.11
N GLY A 43 9.85 0.00 9.04
CA GLY A 43 8.45 -0.41 9.07
C GLY A 43 8.24 -1.84 9.56
N TYR A 44 8.97 -2.81 8.99
CA TYR A 44 8.86 -4.20 9.45
C TYR A 44 9.49 -4.42 10.83
N GLN A 45 10.55 -3.70 11.19
CA GLN A 45 11.11 -3.78 12.54
C GLN A 45 10.09 -3.31 13.60
N ALA A 46 9.38 -2.20 13.33
CA ALA A 46 8.31 -1.72 14.20
C ALA A 46 7.16 -2.74 14.31
N LEU A 47 6.76 -3.35 13.18
CA LEU A 47 5.72 -4.38 13.16
C LEU A 47 6.13 -5.62 13.97
N TYR A 48 7.36 -6.11 13.83
CA TYR A 48 7.89 -7.23 14.60
C TYR A 48 7.86 -6.93 16.10
N LYS A 49 8.30 -5.73 16.49
CA LYS A 49 8.26 -5.28 17.89
C LYS A 49 6.83 -5.27 18.45
N ASN A 50 5.86 -4.75 17.69
CA ASN A 50 4.46 -4.72 18.11
C ASN A 50 3.83 -6.11 18.25
N LEU A 51 4.31 -7.08 17.47
CA LEU A 51 3.89 -8.48 17.54
C LEU A 51 4.69 -9.31 18.56
N GLY A 52 5.69 -8.72 19.22
CA GLY A 52 6.57 -9.45 20.16
C GLY A 52 7.47 -10.48 19.47
N LEU A 53 7.85 -10.24 18.21
CA LEU A 53 8.68 -11.12 17.41
C LEU A 53 10.13 -10.60 17.32
N ASP A 54 11.08 -11.52 17.24
CA ASP A 54 12.50 -11.19 17.08
C ASP A 54 12.82 -10.74 15.66
N PHE A 55 13.38 -9.52 15.54
CA PHE A 55 13.88 -8.99 14.28
C PHE A 55 15.40 -9.24 14.17
N ASN A 56 15.78 -10.31 13.46
CA ASN A 56 17.17 -10.72 13.29
C ASN A 56 17.72 -10.48 11.88
N GLU A 57 19.02 -10.68 11.68
CA GLU A 57 19.69 -10.43 10.39
C GLU A 57 19.12 -11.28 9.24
N ARG A 58 18.62 -12.50 9.52
CA ARG A 58 17.96 -13.31 8.49
C ARG A 58 16.67 -12.63 8.01
N VAL A 59 15.84 -12.15 8.92
CA VAL A 59 14.60 -11.43 8.61
C VAL A 59 14.90 -10.17 7.80
N LYS A 60 15.87 -9.37 8.26
CA LYS A 60 16.32 -8.17 7.57
C LYS A 60 16.76 -8.46 6.13
N ASN A 61 17.57 -9.50 5.92
CA ASN A 61 18.02 -9.90 4.59
C ASN A 61 16.87 -10.36 3.68
N VAL A 62 15.88 -11.07 4.22
CA VAL A 62 14.67 -11.45 3.44
C VAL A 62 13.90 -10.22 3.00
N ILE A 63 13.65 -9.27 3.92
CA ILE A 63 12.93 -8.03 3.62
C ILE A 63 13.67 -7.21 2.56
N LEU A 64 14.99 -7.03 2.69
CA LEU A 64 15.79 -6.32 1.69
C LEU A 64 15.70 -6.98 0.31
N ASN A 65 15.82 -8.30 0.26
CA ASN A 65 15.75 -9.04 -1.01
C ASN A 65 14.36 -8.96 -1.67
N SER A 66 13.28 -8.87 -0.88
CA SER A 66 11.92 -8.70 -1.43
C SER A 66 11.58 -7.26 -1.80
N SER A 67 12.20 -6.27 -1.14
CA SER A 67 11.87 -4.85 -1.28
C SER A 67 12.90 -4.03 -2.08
N SER A 68 13.98 -4.65 -2.55
CA SER A 68 15.05 -3.98 -3.31
C SER A 68 14.56 -3.35 -4.61
N SER A 69 15.12 -2.19 -4.97
CA SER A 69 14.89 -1.48 -6.24
C SER A 69 15.47 -2.23 -7.46
N GLU A 70 16.32 -3.23 -7.24
CA GLU A 70 16.79 -4.13 -8.31
C GLU A 70 15.72 -5.13 -8.76
N ASN A 71 14.62 -5.22 -8.02
CA ASN A 71 13.51 -6.06 -8.38
C ASN A 71 12.70 -5.44 -9.54
N PRO A 72 12.19 -6.25 -10.49
CA PRO A 72 11.50 -5.74 -11.67
C PRO A 72 10.28 -4.89 -11.30
N THR A 73 10.12 -3.71 -11.89
CA THR A 73 8.96 -2.81 -11.68
C THR A 73 7.63 -3.37 -12.21
N LYS A 74 7.68 -4.37 -13.11
CA LYS A 74 6.50 -5.08 -13.64
C LYS A 74 6.69 -6.59 -13.59
N LEU A 75 5.66 -7.30 -13.17
CA LEU A 75 5.58 -8.75 -13.34
C LEU A 75 5.42 -9.07 -14.82
N THR A 76 6.36 -9.84 -15.38
CA THR A 76 6.14 -10.44 -16.70
C THR A 76 4.98 -11.44 -16.59
N LYS A 77 4.08 -11.46 -17.58
CA LYS A 77 2.91 -12.39 -17.63
C LYS A 77 3.28 -13.86 -17.35
N ASN A 78 4.56 -14.19 -17.59
CA ASN A 78 5.38 -15.32 -17.17
C ASN A 78 5.34 -15.84 -15.71
N LYS A 79 5.27 -14.91 -14.74
CA LYS A 79 5.74 -15.12 -13.37
C LYS A 79 4.74 -14.55 -12.36
N THR A 80 3.59 -15.19 -12.26
CA THR A 80 2.51 -14.89 -11.29
C THR A 80 2.93 -15.04 -9.82
N HIS A 81 4.11 -15.60 -9.52
CA HIS A 81 4.62 -15.83 -8.16
C HIS A 81 5.85 -14.98 -7.77
N SER A 82 6.37 -14.09 -8.63
CA SER A 82 7.54 -13.30 -8.25
C SER A 82 7.14 -12.04 -7.48
N VAL A 83 7.09 -12.09 -6.14
CA VAL A 83 6.81 -10.93 -5.25
C VAL A 83 7.99 -9.93 -5.18
N LYS A 84 8.89 -9.99 -6.16
CA LYS A 84 10.05 -9.12 -6.27
C LYS A 84 9.65 -7.96 -7.17
N LEU A 85 9.19 -6.86 -6.57
CA LEU A 85 8.90 -5.60 -7.25
C LEU A 85 9.70 -4.47 -6.58
N ASP A 86 10.16 -3.50 -7.36
CA ASP A 86 10.56 -2.20 -6.82
C ASP A 86 9.30 -1.53 -6.25
N SER A 87 9.08 -1.78 -4.96
CA SER A 87 7.86 -1.42 -4.25
C SER A 87 7.75 0.11 -4.13
N ARG A 88 8.88 0.83 -4.11
CA ARG A 88 8.94 2.29 -4.06
C ARG A 88 8.62 2.91 -5.41
N ALA A 89 9.19 2.40 -6.50
CA ALA A 89 8.95 2.94 -7.84
C ALA A 89 7.48 2.78 -8.31
N ASN A 90 6.73 1.86 -7.71
CA ASN A 90 5.32 1.64 -8.04
C ASN A 90 4.35 2.55 -7.28
N LEU A 91 4.77 3.22 -6.20
CA LEU A 91 3.88 4.07 -5.38
C LEU A 91 3.29 5.24 -6.16
N ASP A 92 4.09 5.88 -7.02
CA ASP A 92 3.65 7.02 -7.83
C ASP A 92 3.22 6.64 -9.25
N ASN A 93 3.21 5.36 -9.60
CA ASN A 93 2.94 4.92 -10.97
C ASN A 93 1.52 5.28 -11.42
N TRP A 94 0.55 5.32 -10.49
CA TRP A 94 -0.82 5.72 -10.80
C TRP A 94 -0.92 7.17 -11.28
N LYS A 95 -0.03 8.07 -10.83
CA LYS A 95 0.03 9.48 -11.28
C LYS A 95 0.41 9.61 -12.76
N LYS A 96 1.06 8.58 -13.31
CA LYS A 96 1.42 8.49 -14.74
C LYS A 96 0.33 7.83 -15.59
N ILE A 97 -0.54 7.04 -14.97
CA ILE A 97 -1.58 6.25 -15.65
C ILE A 97 -2.89 7.03 -15.73
N LEU A 98 -3.26 7.72 -14.64
CA LEU A 98 -4.52 8.44 -14.54
C LEU A 98 -4.34 9.90 -14.94
N SER A 99 -5.31 10.43 -15.68
CA SER A 99 -5.40 11.85 -15.96
C SER A 99 -5.74 12.64 -14.69
N PRO A 100 -5.43 13.96 -14.63
CA PRO A 100 -5.80 14.80 -13.48
C PRO A 100 -7.30 14.79 -13.16
N GLY A 101 -8.15 14.68 -14.19
CA GLY A 101 -9.60 14.57 -14.03
C GLY A 101 -10.02 13.25 -13.38
N GLU A 102 -9.39 12.14 -13.76
CA GLU A 102 -9.62 10.82 -13.14
C GLU A 102 -9.12 10.78 -11.70
N ILE A 103 -7.96 11.38 -11.41
CA ILE A 103 -7.43 11.49 -10.04
C ILE A 103 -8.41 12.26 -9.14
N SER A 104 -8.86 13.43 -9.61
CA SER A 104 -9.86 14.23 -8.90
C SER A 104 -11.16 13.47 -8.67
N ARG A 105 -11.59 12.70 -9.67
CA ARG A 105 -12.78 11.85 -9.58
C ARG A 105 -12.62 10.72 -8.56
N VAL A 106 -11.48 10.03 -8.55
CA VAL A 106 -11.18 8.99 -7.55
C VAL A 106 -11.23 9.60 -6.16
N ARG A 107 -10.52 10.72 -5.93
CA ARG A 107 -10.50 11.43 -4.65
C ARG A 107 -11.91 11.75 -4.16
N LYS A 108 -12.75 12.31 -5.03
CA LYS A 108 -14.15 12.64 -4.71
C LYS A 108 -14.98 11.40 -4.36
N LEU A 109 -14.78 10.29 -5.07
CA LEU A 109 -15.55 9.07 -4.81
C LEU A 109 -15.12 8.39 -3.50
N THR A 110 -13.84 8.48 -3.15
CA THR A 110 -13.25 7.86 -1.95
C THR A 110 -13.32 8.73 -0.68
N GLU A 111 -13.73 9.99 -0.82
CA GLU A 111 -13.92 10.97 0.26
C GLU A 111 -14.77 10.42 1.42
N GLY A 112 -14.51 10.91 2.62
CA GLY A 112 -15.07 10.45 3.90
C GLY A 112 -14.42 9.19 4.47
N ILE A 113 -13.44 8.60 3.76
CA ILE A 113 -12.70 7.40 4.18
C ILE A 113 -11.22 7.52 3.83
N SER A 114 -10.88 8.04 2.66
CA SER A 114 -9.48 8.23 2.26
C SER A 114 -8.67 9.08 3.25
N GLU A 115 -9.30 10.04 3.91
CA GLU A 115 -8.72 10.97 4.88
C GLU A 115 -8.27 10.26 6.17
N SER A 116 -8.82 9.07 6.45
CA SER A 116 -8.36 8.24 7.56
C SER A 116 -7.03 7.53 7.29
N PHE A 117 -6.57 7.52 6.04
CA PHE A 117 -5.39 6.77 5.61
C PHE A 117 -4.36 7.64 4.89
N TYR A 118 -4.78 8.65 4.11
CA TYR A 118 -3.93 9.46 3.25
C TYR A 118 -4.11 10.95 3.55
N SER A 119 -3.01 11.68 3.49
CA SER A 119 -3.04 13.15 3.58
C SER A 119 -3.35 13.80 2.23
N ASP A 120 -3.76 15.07 2.26
CA ASP A 120 -4.02 15.86 1.05
C ASP A 120 -2.77 16.06 0.18
N GLU A 121 -1.57 15.99 0.77
CA GLU A 121 -0.31 16.12 0.03
C GLU A 121 -0.01 14.91 -0.84
N GLU A 122 -0.47 13.72 -0.45
CA GLU A 122 -0.25 12.47 -1.21
C GLU A 122 -1.05 12.42 -2.52
N TRP A 123 -2.07 13.28 -2.66
CA TRP A 123 -2.86 13.44 -3.88
C TRP A 123 -2.22 14.35 -4.94
N LYS A 124 -1.13 15.05 -4.61
CA LYS A 124 -0.38 15.92 -5.52
C LYS A 124 0.63 15.13 -6.35
#